data_AF-X1PEZ9-F1
#
_entry.id   AF-X1PEZ9-F1
#
_cell.length_a   1.000
_cell.length_b   1.000
_cell.length_c   1.000
_cell.angle_alpha   90.00
_cell.angle_beta   90.00
_cell.angle_gamma   90.00
#
_symmetry.space_group_name_H-M   'P 1'
#
loop_
_entity.id
_entity.type
_entity.pdbx_description
1 polymer ?
#
loop_
_entity_poly.entity_id
_entity_poly.type
_entity_poly.pdbx_seq_one_letter_code
_entity_poly.pdbx_strand_id
1 'polypeptide(L)'
;EMIVKGKITPDEFYVFKPTLKKGYKSIIVKNLGRKTKKYIYSRKGGLKEMAVSPAKQLKFSLTDKEILTLSRWAILIEELYSKKFKKWMPQDIEWAKDGKTGELFIVQSRPETVHASKTAKTYEEYEIKTKKKPVLIGIAIGDKIGFGKAKIIPDVSKIDQFQKGKVLVTKMTDPDWVPIMRLASAIVTDEGGKTCHAAIVARELNIPTIVGTREATEKLKTGNTVTVDCTQRIKW
;
A
#
# COMPACT_ATOMS: atom_id res chain seq x y z
N GLU A 1 6.09 -14.52 1.10
CA GLU A 1 4.76 -14.28 1.73
C GLU A 1 3.68 -13.83 0.73
N MET A 2 2.39 -13.89 1.09
CA MET A 2 1.28 -13.32 0.27
C MET A 2 1.11 -11.81 0.45
N ILE A 3 1.34 -11.32 1.68
CA ILE A 3 1.15 -9.90 2.03
C ILE A 3 2.25 -9.05 1.38
N VAL A 4 3.51 -9.45 1.57
CA VAL A 4 4.68 -8.76 1.02
C VAL A 4 4.61 -8.68 -0.51
N LYS A 5 4.16 -9.76 -1.16
CA LYS A 5 4.00 -9.82 -2.63
C LYS A 5 2.71 -9.17 -3.16
N GLY A 6 1.91 -8.53 -2.31
CA GLY A 6 0.68 -7.84 -2.73
C GLY A 6 -0.43 -8.73 -3.29
N LYS A 7 -0.39 -10.04 -3.04
CA LYS A 7 -1.37 -10.99 -3.56
C LYS A 7 -2.72 -10.94 -2.83
N ILE A 8 -2.77 -10.30 -1.67
CA ILE A 8 -3.98 -10.14 -0.86
C ILE A 8 -4.09 -8.72 -0.31
N THR A 9 -5.32 -8.26 -0.06
CA THR A 9 -5.57 -7.05 0.74
C THR A 9 -5.66 -7.44 2.22
N PRO A 10 -4.66 -7.12 3.06
CA PRO A 10 -4.66 -7.45 4.48
C PRO A 10 -5.52 -6.46 5.28
N ASP A 11 -5.75 -6.78 6.55
CA ASP A 11 -6.21 -5.78 7.51
C ASP A 11 -5.13 -4.72 7.72
N GLU A 12 -5.56 -3.49 8.00
CA GLU A 12 -4.65 -2.37 8.25
C GLU A 12 -5.02 -1.68 9.56
N PHE A 13 -4.00 -1.39 10.35
CA PHE A 13 -4.14 -0.77 11.66
C PHE A 13 -3.19 0.41 11.77
N TYR A 14 -3.69 1.54 12.26
CA TYR A 14 -2.85 2.69 12.60
C TYR A 14 -2.85 2.89 14.11
N VAL A 15 -1.66 3.11 14.66
CA VAL A 15 -1.45 3.31 16.09
C VAL A 15 -0.66 4.59 16.32
N PHE A 16 -1.17 5.46 17.19
CA PHE A 16 -0.56 6.75 17.47
C PHE A 16 0.57 6.59 18.51
N LYS A 17 1.82 6.70 18.04
CA LYS A 17 3.02 6.48 18.85
C LYS A 17 3.08 7.34 20.13
N PRO A 18 2.82 8.66 20.11
CA PRO A 18 3.03 9.51 21.29
C PRO A 18 2.22 9.10 22.51
N THR A 19 0.94 8.76 22.33
CA THR A 19 0.08 8.31 23.44
C THR A 19 0.32 6.84 23.79
N LEU A 20 0.73 6.00 22.82
CA LEU A 20 1.12 4.62 23.11
C LEU A 20 2.33 4.56 24.07
N LYS A 21 3.33 5.43 23.86
CA LYS A 21 4.50 5.55 24.75
C LYS A 21 4.11 5.96 26.18
N LYS A 22 3.01 6.68 26.35
CA LYS A 22 2.44 7.06 27.66
C LYS A 22 1.55 5.97 28.28
N GLY A 23 1.42 4.80 27.64
CA GLY A 23 0.65 3.67 28.14
C GLY A 23 -0.79 3.57 27.63
N TYR A 24 -1.28 4.54 26.85
CA TYR A 24 -2.66 4.54 26.35
C TYR A 24 -2.89 3.54 25.20
N LYS A 25 -4.10 2.97 25.13
CA LYS A 25 -4.56 2.17 23.98
C LYS A 25 -4.81 3.10 22.78
N SER A 26 -3.83 3.17 21.88
CA SER A 26 -3.75 4.25 20.89
C SER A 26 -4.05 3.81 19.45
N ILE A 27 -4.95 2.84 19.27
CA ILE A 27 -5.39 2.41 17.93
C ILE A 27 -6.35 3.48 17.38
N ILE A 28 -5.99 4.12 16.28
CA ILE A 28 -6.75 5.23 15.69
C ILE A 28 -7.56 4.81 14.46
N VAL A 29 -7.15 3.75 13.77
CA VAL A 29 -7.84 3.23 12.58
C VAL A 29 -7.73 1.71 12.55
N LYS A 30 -8.82 1.04 12.17
CA LYS A 30 -8.89 -0.38 11.86
C LYS A 30 -9.65 -0.58 10.56
N ASN A 31 -8.94 -0.91 9.48
CA ASN A 31 -9.52 -1.18 8.17
C ASN A 31 -9.51 -2.68 7.91
N LEU A 32 -10.68 -3.24 7.60
CA LEU A 32 -10.83 -4.65 7.32
C LEU A 32 -10.38 -4.96 5.88
N GLY A 33 -9.41 -5.84 5.74
CA GLY A 33 -8.97 -6.37 4.46
C GLY A 33 -9.87 -7.50 3.96
N ARG A 34 -9.90 -7.71 2.64
CA ARG A 34 -10.70 -8.80 2.05
C ARG A 34 -10.19 -10.19 2.43
N LYS A 35 -8.86 -10.35 2.58
CA LYS A 35 -8.22 -11.60 3.04
C LYS A 35 -8.76 -12.87 2.33
N THR A 36 -8.94 -12.82 1.01
CA THR A 36 -9.65 -13.88 0.25
C THR A 36 -8.90 -15.21 0.19
N LYS A 37 -7.57 -15.19 0.36
CA LYS A 37 -6.67 -16.32 0.20
C LYS A 37 -5.62 -16.35 1.31
N LYS A 38 -5.11 -17.54 1.61
CA LYS A 38 -4.01 -17.80 2.55
C LYS A 38 -3.13 -18.95 2.06
N TYR A 39 -1.88 -18.99 2.53
CA TYR A 39 -1.08 -20.20 2.44
C TYR A 39 -1.33 -21.11 3.64
N ILE A 40 -1.33 -22.42 3.40
CA ILE A 40 -1.28 -23.47 4.42
C ILE A 40 -0.15 -24.45 4.08
N TYR A 41 0.31 -25.21 5.06
CA TYR A 41 1.22 -26.32 4.79
C TYR A 41 0.51 -27.45 4.05
N SER A 42 1.11 -27.94 2.98
CA SER A 42 0.66 -29.13 2.26
C SER A 42 1.08 -30.39 3.02
N ARG A 43 0.24 -31.43 2.99
CA ARG A 43 0.57 -32.76 3.54
C ARG A 43 1.80 -33.40 2.84
N LYS A 44 2.10 -32.98 1.61
CA LYS A 44 3.24 -33.48 0.81
C LYS A 44 4.50 -32.59 0.95
N GLY A 45 4.51 -31.64 1.88
CA GLY A 45 5.55 -30.62 2.00
C GLY A 45 5.28 -29.38 1.13
N GLY A 46 5.84 -28.25 1.55
CA GLY A 46 5.66 -26.95 0.89
C GLY A 46 4.35 -26.23 1.26
N LEU A 47 4.09 -25.12 0.57
CA LEU A 47 2.92 -24.27 0.78
C LEU A 47 1.85 -24.53 -0.29
N LYS A 48 0.59 -24.57 0.14
CA LYS A 48 -0.58 -24.63 -0.73
C LYS A 48 -1.46 -23.40 -0.51
N GLU A 49 -1.92 -22.79 -1.59
CA GLU A 49 -2.90 -21.72 -1.54
C GLU A 49 -4.29 -22.27 -1.22
N MET A 50 -5.02 -21.61 -0.33
CA MET A 50 -6.40 -21.93 0.00
C MET A 50 -7.26 -20.67 0.15
N ALA A 51 -8.52 -20.77 -0.25
CA ALA A 51 -9.52 -19.76 0.02
C ALA A 51 -9.77 -19.62 1.53
N VAL A 52 -9.98 -18.39 1.99
CA VAL A 52 -10.43 -18.10 3.35
C VAL A 52 -11.95 -18.09 3.37
N SER A 53 -12.58 -18.70 4.37
CA SER A 53 -14.05 -18.72 4.44
C SER A 53 -14.62 -17.29 4.59
N PRO A 54 -15.80 -16.99 4.02
CA PRO A 54 -16.41 -15.67 4.12
C PRO A 54 -16.52 -15.16 5.56
N ALA A 55 -16.91 -16.02 6.51
CA ALA A 55 -17.00 -15.68 7.92
C ALA A 55 -15.66 -15.24 8.55
N LYS A 56 -14.51 -15.74 8.06
CA LYS A 56 -13.18 -15.33 8.52
C LYS A 56 -12.68 -14.06 7.82
N GLN A 57 -13.11 -13.81 6.59
CA GLN A 57 -12.80 -12.56 5.88
C GLN A 57 -13.41 -11.35 6.59
N LEU A 58 -14.58 -11.54 7.21
CA LEU A 58 -15.31 -10.52 7.98
C LEU A 58 -14.72 -10.22 9.38
N LYS A 59 -13.63 -10.89 9.78
CA LYS A 59 -12.99 -10.71 11.08
C LYS A 59 -11.59 -10.13 10.92
N PHE A 60 -11.15 -9.32 11.87
CA PHE A 60 -9.76 -8.88 11.94
C PHE A 60 -8.85 -10.06 12.25
N SER A 61 -7.68 -10.08 11.61
CA SER A 61 -6.64 -11.09 11.76
C SER A 61 -5.93 -11.00 13.11
N LEU A 62 -5.98 -9.83 13.75
CA LEU A 62 -5.37 -9.54 15.05
C LEU A 62 -6.39 -8.97 16.03
N THR A 63 -6.17 -9.27 17.30
CA THR A 63 -6.86 -8.60 18.42
C THR A 63 -6.23 -7.25 18.74
N ASP A 64 -6.96 -6.38 19.44
CA ASP A 64 -6.43 -5.08 19.88
C ASP A 64 -5.19 -5.23 20.76
N LYS A 65 -5.16 -6.27 21.60
CA LYS A 65 -3.99 -6.60 22.44
C LYS A 65 -2.77 -6.90 21.57
N GLU A 66 -2.94 -7.72 20.53
CA GLU A 66 -1.87 -8.09 19.60
C GLU A 66 -1.37 -6.88 18.79
N ILE A 67 -2.28 -6.04 18.29
CA ILE A 67 -1.95 -4.80 17.58
C ILE A 67 -1.08 -3.90 18.47
N LEU A 68 -1.47 -3.72 19.74
CA LEU A 68 -0.73 -2.88 20.68
C LEU A 68 0.62 -3.50 21.06
N THR A 69 0.72 -4.82 21.19
CA THR A 69 2.00 -5.52 21.43
C THR A 69 2.97 -5.31 20.27
N LEU A 70 2.55 -5.59 19.04
CA LEU A 70 3.37 -5.36 17.85
C LEU A 70 3.81 -3.90 17.72
N SER A 71 2.90 -2.96 18.01
CA SER A 71 3.20 -1.53 17.95
C SER A 71 4.26 -1.10 18.98
N ARG A 72 4.24 -1.69 20.18
CA ARG A 72 5.28 -1.45 21.20
C ARG A 72 6.63 -2.01 20.75
N TRP A 73 6.65 -3.22 20.18
CA TRP A 73 7.88 -3.79 19.63
C TRP A 73 8.43 -2.95 18.47
N ALA A 74 7.58 -2.47 17.56
CA ALA A 74 8.00 -1.60 16.47
C ALA A 74 8.64 -0.30 16.96
N ILE A 75 8.09 0.32 18.02
CA ILE A 75 8.70 1.50 18.66
C ILE A 75 10.07 1.17 19.24
N LEU A 76 10.20 0.07 19.98
CA LEU A 76 11.46 -0.34 20.59
C LEU A 76 12.55 -0.60 19.54
N ILE A 77 12.18 -1.27 18.45
CA ILE A 77 13.09 -1.57 17.34
C ILE A 77 13.53 -0.27 16.64
N GLU A 78 12.60 0.64 16.32
CA GLU A 78 12.91 1.96 15.77
C GLU A 78 13.85 2.78 16.68
N GLU A 79 13.60 2.81 17.99
CA GLU A 79 14.42 3.53 18.96
C GLU A 79 15.83 2.94 19.07
N LEU A 80 15.94 1.62 19.14
CA LEU A 80 17.21 0.90 19.18
C LEU A 80 18.09 1.29 17.97
N TYR A 81 17.52 1.19 16.78
CA TYR A 81 18.22 1.49 15.53
C TYR A 81 18.51 2.98 15.37
N SER A 82 17.58 3.85 15.73
CA SER A 82 17.80 5.30 15.68
C SER A 82 18.92 5.73 16.61
N LYS A 83 18.98 5.17 17.83
CA LYS A 83 20.07 5.41 18.79
C LYS A 83 21.40 4.88 18.30
N LYS A 84 21.42 3.64 17.78
CA LYS A 84 22.65 2.99 17.27
C LYS A 84 23.31 3.79 16.15
N PHE A 85 22.51 4.31 15.22
CA PHE A 85 23.02 5.05 14.06
C PHE A 85 22.99 6.58 14.23
N LYS A 86 22.63 7.07 15.42
CA LYS A 86 22.55 8.50 15.78
C LYS A 86 21.76 9.36 14.77
N LYS A 87 20.77 8.76 14.12
CA LYS A 87 19.87 9.41 13.18
C LYS A 87 18.50 8.75 13.28
N TRP A 88 17.44 9.50 13.02
CA TRP A 88 16.11 8.90 12.94
C TRP A 88 16.10 7.81 11.86
N MET A 89 15.82 6.56 12.25
CA MET A 89 15.92 5.41 11.37
C MET A 89 14.67 4.53 11.49
N PRO A 90 13.58 4.89 10.80
CA PRO A 90 12.37 4.08 10.75
C PRO A 90 12.66 2.68 10.22
N GLN A 91 11.86 1.70 10.64
CA GLN A 91 12.07 0.28 10.31
C GLN A 91 10.84 -0.30 9.62
N ASP A 92 11.08 -1.06 8.57
CA ASP A 92 10.17 -2.03 7.97
C ASP A 92 10.36 -3.36 8.70
N ILE A 93 9.28 -3.91 9.27
CA ILE A 93 9.33 -5.03 10.22
C ILE A 93 8.34 -6.10 9.79
N GLU A 94 8.85 -7.32 9.62
CA GLU A 94 8.04 -8.51 9.43
C GLU A 94 7.84 -9.26 10.75
N TRP A 95 6.64 -9.79 10.94
CA TRP A 95 6.26 -10.52 12.14
C TRP A 95 5.40 -11.74 11.79
N ALA A 96 5.34 -12.70 12.71
CA ALA A 96 4.54 -13.90 12.59
C ALA A 96 3.74 -14.14 13.89
N LYS A 97 2.58 -14.79 13.75
CA LYS A 97 1.82 -15.34 14.87
C LYS A 97 1.80 -16.86 14.75
N ASP A 98 2.27 -17.58 15.75
CA ASP A 98 2.18 -19.03 15.73
C ASP A 98 0.71 -19.47 15.87
N GLY A 99 0.30 -20.39 14.99
CA GLY A 99 -1.06 -20.92 14.97
C GLY A 99 -1.34 -21.93 16.09
N LYS A 100 -0.30 -22.49 16.73
CA LYS A 100 -0.44 -23.43 17.85
C LYS A 100 -0.42 -22.71 19.20
N THR A 101 0.61 -21.92 19.48
CA THR A 101 0.73 -21.23 20.77
C THR A 101 -0.03 -19.91 20.82
N GLY A 102 -0.28 -19.28 19.66
CA GLY A 102 -0.87 -17.94 19.57
C GLY A 102 0.13 -16.81 19.84
N GLU A 103 1.41 -17.13 20.05
CA GLU A 103 2.45 -16.16 20.35
C GLU A 103 2.88 -15.37 19.11
N LEU A 104 3.38 -14.15 19.34
CA LEU A 104 3.86 -13.25 18.31
C LEU A 104 5.39 -13.27 18.27
N PHE A 105 5.96 -13.18 17.07
CA PHE A 105 7.40 -13.17 16.83
C PHE A 105 7.75 -12.09 15.81
N ILE A 106 8.90 -11.43 15.99
CA ILE A 106 9.52 -10.62 14.95
C ILE A 106 10.43 -11.52 14.13
N VAL A 107 10.25 -11.56 12.81
CA VAL A 107 11.03 -12.43 11.92
C VAL A 107 12.10 -11.66 11.15
N GLN A 108 11.86 -10.38 10.83
CA GLN A 108 12.79 -9.54 10.09
C GLN A 108 12.59 -8.07 10.46
N SER A 109 13.68 -7.28 10.45
CA SER A 109 13.65 -5.81 10.52
C SER A 109 14.73 -5.24 9.62
N ARG A 110 14.40 -4.20 8.85
CA ARG A 110 15.35 -3.44 8.03
C ARG A 110 14.97 -1.95 8.03
N PRO A 111 15.92 -1.03 7.76
CA PRO A 111 15.60 0.38 7.57
C PRO A 111 14.53 0.58 6.49
N GLU A 112 13.58 1.45 6.77
CA GLU A 112 12.55 1.88 5.83
C GLU A 112 13.19 2.74 4.72
N THR A 113 12.78 2.53 3.47
CA THR A 113 13.47 3.08 2.28
C THR A 113 12.83 4.35 1.70
N VAL A 114 11.61 4.74 2.09
CA VAL A 114 10.87 5.85 1.48
C VAL A 114 11.15 7.19 2.16
N HIS A 115 11.41 7.22 3.48
CA HIS A 115 11.59 8.47 4.23
C HIS A 115 13.04 8.86 4.52
N ALA A 116 14.02 8.05 4.12
CA ALA A 116 15.45 8.33 4.35
C ALA A 116 15.97 9.60 3.66
N SER A 117 15.21 10.20 2.73
CA SER A 117 15.64 11.36 1.92
C SER A 117 14.90 12.69 2.18
N LYS A 118 13.85 12.74 3.01
CA LYS A 118 13.06 13.97 3.20
C LYS A 118 13.67 14.90 4.26
N THR A 119 14.80 15.52 3.91
CA THR A 119 15.32 16.75 4.54
C THR A 119 14.82 17.96 3.73
N ALA A 120 13.51 18.24 3.71
CA ALA A 120 13.00 19.46 3.07
C ALA A 120 11.76 20.00 3.79
N LYS A 121 11.88 21.24 4.29
CA LYS A 121 10.85 22.02 5.01
C LYS A 121 9.80 22.62 4.08
N THR A 122 9.39 21.93 3.02
CA THR A 122 8.38 22.41 2.08
C THR A 122 7.16 21.51 2.12
N TYR A 123 6.01 22.09 2.46
CA TYR A 123 4.71 21.44 2.41
C TYR A 123 4.05 21.83 1.09
N GLU A 124 3.75 20.84 0.24
CA GLU A 124 2.92 21.03 -0.95
C GLU A 124 1.48 20.68 -0.58
N GLU A 125 0.59 21.67 -0.64
CA GLU A 125 -0.84 21.46 -0.44
C GLU A 125 -1.55 21.44 -1.81
N TYR A 126 -2.45 20.48 -1.98
CA TYR A 126 -3.20 20.32 -3.22
C TYR A 126 -4.67 20.68 -2.98
N GLU A 127 -5.22 21.57 -3.81
CA GLU A 127 -6.64 21.93 -3.77
C GLU A 127 -7.38 21.34 -4.98
N ILE A 128 -8.41 20.53 -4.72
CA ILE A 128 -9.32 20.06 -5.76
C ILE A 128 -10.44 21.08 -5.94
N LYS A 129 -10.42 21.80 -7.06
CA LYS A 129 -11.42 22.83 -7.40
C LYS A 129 -12.78 22.28 -7.88
N THR A 130 -12.95 20.96 -7.92
CA THR A 130 -14.22 20.33 -8.34
C THR A 130 -14.99 19.77 -7.16
N LYS A 131 -16.31 19.98 -7.16
CA LYS A 131 -17.25 19.38 -6.20
C LYS A 131 -17.89 18.08 -6.71
N LYS A 132 -17.49 17.61 -7.90
CA LYS A 132 -18.04 16.39 -8.50
C LYS A 132 -17.53 15.16 -7.75
N LYS A 133 -18.39 14.15 -7.61
CA LYS A 133 -17.99 12.83 -7.09
C LYS A 133 -16.93 12.20 -8.01
N PRO A 134 -15.96 11.46 -7.46
CA PRO A 134 -14.96 10.78 -8.27
C PRO A 134 -15.64 9.75 -9.17
N VAL A 135 -15.14 9.62 -10.41
CA VAL A 135 -15.62 8.63 -11.38
C VAL A 135 -15.27 7.20 -10.94
N LEU A 136 -14.14 7.07 -10.24
CA LEU A 136 -13.54 5.82 -9.79
C LEU A 136 -12.91 6.03 -8.41
N ILE A 137 -12.92 4.99 -7.59
CA ILE A 137 -12.27 4.98 -6.28
C ILE A 137 -11.42 3.72 -6.19
N GLY A 138 -10.23 3.87 -5.60
CA GLY A 138 -9.34 2.76 -5.30
C GLY A 138 -8.49 3.05 -4.07
N ILE A 139 -7.42 2.29 -3.93
CA ILE A 139 -6.47 2.43 -2.84
C ILE A 139 -5.41 3.45 -3.25
N ALA A 140 -5.42 4.62 -2.62
CA ALA A 140 -4.43 5.65 -2.83
C ALA A 140 -3.05 5.24 -2.29
N ILE A 141 -2.02 5.51 -3.08
CA ILE A 141 -0.59 5.32 -2.80
C ILE A 141 0.10 6.68 -2.95
N GLY A 142 0.70 7.14 -1.86
CA GLY A 142 1.28 8.48 -1.75
C GLY A 142 0.27 9.51 -1.23
N ASP A 143 0.68 10.77 -1.28
CA ASP A 143 0.00 11.94 -0.71
C ASP A 143 -0.04 13.11 -1.71
N LYS A 144 0.05 12.81 -3.01
CA LYS A 144 0.09 13.79 -4.10
C LYS A 144 -1.14 13.71 -5.00
N ILE A 145 -1.32 14.75 -5.81
CA ILE A 145 -2.25 14.73 -6.94
C ILE A 145 -1.47 14.72 -8.25
N GLY A 146 -1.87 13.84 -9.17
CA GLY A 146 -1.39 13.86 -10.54
C GLY A 146 -2.51 14.19 -11.51
N PHE A 147 -2.17 14.78 -12.65
CA PHE A 147 -3.14 15.13 -13.69
C PHE A 147 -2.58 14.89 -15.08
N GLY A 148 -3.45 14.62 -16.04
CA GLY A 148 -3.05 14.48 -17.44
C GLY A 148 -4.10 13.74 -18.26
N LYS A 149 -3.79 13.55 -19.55
CA LYS A 149 -4.61 12.69 -20.40
C LYS A 149 -4.41 11.24 -19.99
N ALA A 150 -5.48 10.51 -19.71
CA ALA A 150 -5.46 9.07 -19.51
C ALA A 150 -4.93 8.39 -20.79
N LYS A 151 -4.00 7.45 -20.63
CA LYS A 151 -3.55 6.55 -21.69
C LYS A 151 -3.66 5.14 -21.17
N ILE A 152 -4.62 4.40 -21.73
CA ILE A 152 -4.83 3.00 -21.41
C ILE A 152 -3.82 2.19 -22.20
N ILE A 153 -2.96 1.47 -21.49
CA ILE A 153 -1.99 0.53 -22.04
C ILE A 153 -2.40 -0.84 -21.50
N PRO A 154 -3.01 -1.72 -22.31
CA PRO A 154 -3.55 -2.98 -21.80
C PRO A 154 -2.47 -4.02 -21.48
N ASP A 155 -1.31 -3.90 -22.12
CA ASP A 155 -0.22 -4.88 -22.06
C ASP A 155 1.14 -4.22 -22.30
N VAL A 156 2.20 -4.85 -21.77
CA VAL A 156 3.58 -4.37 -21.86
C VAL A 156 4.08 -4.23 -23.30
N SER A 157 3.55 -5.02 -24.25
CA SER A 157 3.89 -4.92 -25.67
C SER A 157 3.53 -3.58 -26.31
N LYS A 158 2.72 -2.75 -25.65
CA LYS A 158 2.25 -1.44 -26.14
C LYS A 158 2.80 -0.25 -25.37
N ILE A 159 3.82 -0.46 -24.53
CA ILE A 159 4.38 0.61 -23.66
C ILE A 159 5.02 1.74 -24.47
N ASP A 160 5.48 1.46 -25.68
CA ASP A 160 6.00 2.42 -26.67
C ASP A 160 4.98 3.51 -27.04
N GLN A 161 3.68 3.22 -26.91
CA GLN A 161 2.61 4.17 -27.16
C GLN A 161 2.39 5.17 -26.01
N PHE A 162 3.05 4.97 -24.88
CA PHE A 162 2.92 5.84 -23.73
C PHE A 162 3.72 7.13 -23.93
N GLN A 163 3.14 8.26 -23.50
CA GLN A 163 3.76 9.57 -23.65
C GLN A 163 3.94 10.20 -22.28
N LYS A 164 5.07 10.90 -22.08
CA LYS A 164 5.40 11.58 -20.84
C LYS A 164 4.29 12.55 -20.40
N GLY A 165 4.04 12.60 -19.10
CA GLY A 165 3.05 13.49 -18.47
C GLY A 165 1.60 13.01 -18.60
N LYS A 166 1.36 11.82 -19.16
CA LYS A 166 0.04 11.20 -19.18
C LYS A 166 -0.23 10.39 -17.91
N VAL A 167 -1.50 10.11 -17.67
CA VAL A 167 -1.92 9.18 -16.62
C VAL A 167 -1.94 7.78 -17.19
N LEU A 168 -1.09 6.91 -16.66
CA LEU A 168 -1.03 5.50 -17.05
C LEU A 168 -2.22 4.75 -16.47
N VAL A 169 -3.01 4.11 -17.32
CA VAL A 169 -4.13 3.26 -16.90
C VAL A 169 -3.87 1.86 -17.44
N THR A 170 -3.84 0.86 -16.57
CA THR A 170 -3.63 -0.55 -16.95
C THR A 170 -4.30 -1.48 -15.95
N LYS A 171 -4.36 -2.78 -16.24
CA LYS A 171 -4.93 -3.77 -15.32
C LYS A 171 -4.00 -4.05 -14.14
N MET A 172 -2.72 -4.30 -14.42
CA MET A 172 -1.66 -4.60 -13.46
C MET A 172 -0.30 -4.20 -14.06
N THR A 173 0.73 -4.06 -13.23
CA THR A 173 2.11 -3.84 -13.69
C THR A 173 3.06 -4.88 -13.12
N ASP A 174 4.17 -5.06 -13.81
CA ASP A 174 5.34 -5.85 -13.44
C ASP A 174 6.62 -5.04 -13.76
N PRO A 175 7.84 -5.54 -13.49
CA PRO A 175 9.08 -4.77 -13.66
C PRO A 175 9.29 -4.15 -15.04
N ASP A 176 8.72 -4.73 -16.09
CA ASP A 176 8.90 -4.24 -17.46
C ASP A 176 8.15 -2.92 -17.72
N TRP A 177 7.22 -2.54 -16.83
CA TRP A 177 6.47 -1.28 -16.89
C TRP A 177 7.24 -0.09 -16.32
N VAL A 178 8.30 -0.34 -15.55
CA VAL A 178 9.08 0.70 -14.85
C VAL A 178 9.52 1.86 -15.76
N PRO A 179 10.00 1.63 -17.00
CA PRO A 179 10.39 2.72 -17.90
C PRO A 179 9.28 3.75 -18.14
N ILE A 180 8.05 3.29 -18.40
CA ILE A 180 6.92 4.21 -18.66
C ILE A 180 6.28 4.73 -17.38
N MET A 181 6.35 3.98 -16.27
CA MET A 181 5.92 4.47 -14.96
C MET A 181 6.67 5.75 -14.59
N ARG A 182 7.98 5.82 -14.84
CA ARG A 182 8.81 7.04 -14.61
C ARG A 182 8.37 8.25 -15.44
N LEU A 183 7.68 8.03 -16.55
CA LEU A 183 7.18 9.08 -17.43
C LEU A 183 5.77 9.54 -17.07
N ALA A 184 5.05 8.76 -16.27
CA ALA A 184 3.65 9.01 -15.95
C ALA A 184 3.50 10.15 -14.93
N SER A 185 2.46 10.96 -15.11
CA SER A 185 2.07 11.97 -14.10
C SER A 185 1.26 11.37 -12.95
N ALA A 186 0.59 10.24 -13.22
CA ALA A 186 -0.08 9.39 -12.23
C ALA A 186 -0.28 7.98 -12.80
N ILE A 187 -0.53 7.01 -11.93
CA ILE A 187 -0.80 5.62 -12.32
C ILE A 187 -2.13 5.17 -11.73
N VAL A 188 -2.93 4.47 -12.53
CA VAL A 188 -4.20 3.87 -12.11
C VAL A 188 -4.22 2.40 -12.53
N THR A 189 -4.43 1.50 -11.58
CA THR A 189 -4.53 0.06 -11.87
C THR A 189 -5.82 -0.57 -11.36
N ASP A 190 -6.40 -1.47 -12.16
CA ASP A 190 -7.61 -2.20 -11.78
C ASP A 190 -7.36 -3.19 -10.65
N GLU A 191 -6.19 -3.82 -10.67
CA GLU A 191 -5.78 -4.79 -9.68
C GLU A 191 -4.67 -4.27 -8.77
N GLY A 192 -4.50 -4.92 -7.62
CA GLY A 192 -3.45 -4.63 -6.66
C GLY A 192 -3.95 -4.02 -5.34
N GLY A 193 -3.09 -4.09 -4.34
CA GLY A 193 -3.26 -3.48 -3.02
C GLY A 193 -2.05 -2.65 -2.64
N LYS A 194 -1.99 -2.16 -1.40
CA LYS A 194 -0.90 -1.28 -0.92
C LYS A 194 0.52 -1.85 -1.08
N THR A 195 0.66 -3.16 -1.30
CA THR A 195 1.94 -3.87 -1.44
C THR A 195 2.11 -4.52 -2.82
N CYS A 196 1.27 -4.21 -3.80
CA CYS A 196 1.48 -4.71 -5.17
C CYS A 196 2.67 -4.01 -5.85
N HIS A 197 3.12 -4.56 -6.98
CA HIS A 197 4.22 -3.99 -7.77
C HIS A 197 4.01 -2.50 -8.07
N ALA A 198 2.85 -2.13 -8.63
CA ALA A 198 2.50 -0.73 -8.89
C ALA A 198 2.65 0.16 -7.64
N ALA A 199 2.17 -0.31 -6.48
CA ALA A 199 2.20 0.45 -5.24
C ALA A 199 3.61 0.61 -4.65
N ILE A 200 4.47 -0.41 -4.77
CA ILE A 200 5.85 -0.35 -4.28
C ILE A 200 6.65 0.63 -5.15
N VAL A 201 6.65 0.41 -6.46
CA VAL A 201 7.42 1.24 -7.40
C VAL A 201 6.91 2.68 -7.42
N ALA A 202 5.59 2.91 -7.33
CA ALA A 202 5.04 4.26 -7.25
C ALA A 202 5.54 5.06 -6.04
N ARG A 203 5.73 4.41 -4.87
CA ARG A 203 6.30 5.07 -3.69
C ARG A 203 7.76 5.45 -3.92
N GLU A 204 8.54 4.54 -4.48
CA GLU A 204 9.96 4.76 -4.78
C GLU A 204 10.16 5.88 -5.81
N LEU A 205 9.27 5.96 -6.80
CA LEU A 205 9.28 7.00 -7.83
C LEU A 205 8.56 8.28 -7.41
N ASN A 206 7.90 8.30 -6.24
CA ASN A 206 7.11 9.43 -5.74
C ASN A 206 6.00 9.88 -6.72
N ILE A 207 5.30 8.92 -7.34
CA ILE A 207 4.24 9.14 -8.34
C ILE A 207 2.87 8.84 -7.71
N PRO A 208 1.90 9.77 -7.76
CA PRO A 208 0.55 9.53 -7.24
C PRO A 208 -0.11 8.36 -7.96
N THR A 209 -0.58 7.38 -7.20
CA THR A 209 -1.06 6.13 -7.76
C THR A 209 -2.31 5.63 -7.05
N ILE A 210 -3.33 5.23 -7.80
CA ILE A 210 -4.53 4.56 -7.28
C ILE A 210 -4.54 3.12 -7.80
N VAL A 211 -4.51 2.15 -6.88
CA VAL A 211 -4.55 0.71 -7.25
C VAL A 211 -5.87 0.08 -6.83
N GLY A 212 -6.24 -1.02 -7.47
CA GLY A 212 -7.42 -1.79 -7.08
C GLY A 212 -8.75 -1.11 -7.45
N THR A 213 -8.78 -0.29 -8.51
CA THR A 213 -10.00 0.39 -9.00
C THR A 213 -11.04 -0.56 -9.57
N ARG A 214 -10.64 -1.80 -9.91
CA ARG A 214 -11.43 -2.86 -10.52
C ARG A 214 -11.92 -2.62 -11.96
N GLU A 215 -12.22 -1.38 -12.32
CA GLU A 215 -12.98 -1.02 -13.53
C GLU A 215 -12.46 0.26 -14.23
N ALA A 216 -11.25 0.72 -13.91
CA ALA A 216 -10.65 1.89 -14.55
C ALA A 216 -10.32 1.68 -16.03
N THR A 217 -9.84 0.51 -16.44
CA THR A 217 -9.58 0.24 -17.86
C THR A 217 -10.85 0.22 -18.71
N GLU A 218 -12.01 -0.04 -18.09
CA GLU A 218 -13.32 -0.07 -18.73
C GLU A 218 -14.02 1.30 -18.70
N LYS A 219 -13.96 2.00 -17.57
CA LYS A 219 -14.65 3.28 -17.37
C LYS A 219 -13.93 4.48 -17.96
N LEU A 220 -12.60 4.46 -17.99
CA LEU A 220 -11.82 5.55 -18.60
C LEU A 220 -11.67 5.33 -20.09
N LYS A 221 -11.47 6.41 -20.84
CA LYS A 221 -11.09 6.36 -22.25
C LYS A 221 -9.77 7.07 -22.47
N THR A 222 -8.94 6.49 -23.34
CA THR A 222 -7.68 7.13 -23.75
C THR A 222 -7.97 8.53 -24.31
N GLY A 223 -7.20 9.52 -23.84
CA GLY A 223 -7.31 10.92 -24.23
C GLY A 223 -8.14 11.77 -23.26
N ASN A 224 -8.94 11.17 -22.36
CA ASN A 224 -9.68 11.93 -21.35
C ASN A 224 -8.73 12.58 -20.36
N THR A 225 -8.92 13.86 -20.09
CA THR A 225 -8.20 14.53 -18.99
C THR A 225 -8.75 14.05 -17.66
N VAL A 226 -7.88 13.49 -16.83
CA VAL A 226 -8.23 12.98 -15.51
C VAL A 226 -7.33 13.57 -14.44
N THR A 227 -7.86 13.67 -13.24
CA THR A 227 -7.13 14.03 -12.02
C THR A 227 -7.14 12.81 -11.11
N VAL A 228 -5.96 12.43 -10.63
CA VAL A 228 -5.75 11.30 -9.73
C VAL A 228 -5.37 11.87 -8.38
N ASP A 229 -6.30 11.75 -7.43
CA ASP A 229 -6.13 12.29 -6.09
C ASP A 229 -5.76 11.19 -5.09
N CYS A 230 -4.58 11.33 -4.47
CA CYS A 230 -4.13 10.47 -3.37
C CYS A 230 -4.12 11.20 -2.02
N THR A 231 -4.56 12.46 -1.96
CA THR A 231 -4.58 13.29 -0.75
C THR A 231 -5.82 13.02 0.09
N GLN A 232 -6.97 12.78 -0.56
CA GLN A 232 -8.23 12.56 0.14
C GLN A 232 -8.41 11.09 0.50
N ARG A 233 -8.63 10.83 1.78
CA ARG A 233 -9.18 9.55 2.24
C ARG A 233 -10.70 9.65 2.19
N ILE A 234 -11.30 9.21 1.09
CA ILE A 234 -12.75 9.02 1.03
C ILE A 234 -13.09 7.91 2.03
N LYS A 235 -13.68 8.30 3.16
CA LYS A 235 -14.25 7.37 4.13
C LYS A 235 -15.57 6.86 3.55
N TRP A 236 -15.70 5.54 3.49
CA TRP A 236 -16.96 4.85 3.18
C TRP A 236 -17.83 4.79 4.42
#